data_AF-A0A6P4AL61-F1
#
_entry.id   AF-A0A6P4AL61-F1
#
_cell.length_a   1.000
_cell.length_b   1.000
_cell.length_c   1.000
_cell.angle_alpha   90.00
_cell.angle_beta   90.00
_cell.angle_gamma   90.00
#
_symmetry.space_group_name_H-M   'P 1'
#
loop_
_entity.id
_entity.type
_entity.pdbx_description
1 polymer ?
#
loop_
_entity_poly.entity_id
_entity_poly.type
_entity_poly.pdbx_seq_one_letter_code
_entity_poly.pdbx_strand_id
1 'polypeptide(L)'
;MELRWFVLQPTLTRLSPGFTTSLRHTDKPKTQRAFQFSTGINRRRAAMIASLLLAREAVLKQEVAYGLDLRLIAPDQSIQEAESGIRGHARALLQVKALIDSESWVEAQKALRKSSALLKQDVYTIIQNKPATERPQLRKLYSDLFNNVSRLDYAARDGDESSVLRCYENIVVALSDILSRI
;
A
#
# COMPACT_ATOMS: atom_id res chain seq x y z
N MET A 1 20.49 55.15 -16.62
CA MET A 1 21.38 54.41 -15.69
C MET A 1 20.99 52.95 -15.84
N GLU A 2 21.60 52.29 -16.82
CA GLU A 2 21.19 50.99 -17.37
C GLU A 2 21.82 49.85 -16.54
N LEU A 3 20.99 49.06 -15.84
CA LEU A 3 21.46 47.88 -15.12
C LEU A 3 21.28 46.63 -16.00
N ARG A 4 22.36 46.31 -16.71
CA ARG A 4 22.59 45.04 -17.40
C ARG A 4 22.66 43.91 -16.37
N TRP A 5 21.74 42.96 -16.45
CA TRP A 5 21.79 41.74 -15.66
C TRP A 5 22.56 40.67 -16.44
N PHE A 6 23.60 40.12 -15.83
CA PHE A 6 24.40 39.04 -16.37
C PHE A 6 23.67 37.71 -16.19
N VAL A 7 23.50 36.99 -17.29
CA VAL A 7 23.01 35.60 -17.34
C VAL A 7 24.11 34.69 -16.79
N LEU A 8 23.89 34.09 -15.62
CA LEU A 8 24.68 32.96 -15.14
C LEU A 8 23.99 31.67 -15.57
N GLN A 9 24.57 30.96 -16.53
CA GLN A 9 24.17 29.59 -16.88
C GLN A 9 24.74 28.62 -15.84
N PRO A 10 23.95 27.68 -15.29
CA PRO A 10 24.49 26.58 -14.49
C PRO A 10 24.93 25.42 -15.39
N THR A 11 26.21 25.11 -15.33
CA THR A 11 26.86 23.93 -15.95
C THR A 11 26.33 22.66 -15.29
N LEU A 12 25.57 21.84 -16.03
CA LEU A 12 25.12 20.51 -15.58
C LEU A 12 26.23 19.48 -15.78
N THR A 13 27.01 19.19 -14.75
CA THR A 13 27.84 17.98 -14.68
C THR A 13 26.97 16.77 -14.38
N ARG A 14 26.62 16.03 -15.43
CA ARG A 14 25.98 14.70 -15.37
C ARG A 14 26.97 13.71 -14.75
N LEU A 15 26.86 13.46 -13.45
CA LEU A 15 27.51 12.32 -12.79
C LEU A 15 26.50 11.16 -12.76
N SER A 16 26.71 10.15 -13.61
CA SER A 16 25.98 8.89 -13.58
C SER A 16 26.62 7.95 -12.56
N PRO A 17 25.93 7.49 -11.50
CA PRO A 17 26.42 6.39 -10.68
C PRO A 17 26.04 5.05 -11.34
N GLY A 18 27.04 4.24 -11.67
CA GLY A 18 26.87 2.86 -12.09
C GLY A 18 26.53 1.98 -10.89
N PHE A 19 25.37 1.32 -10.92
CA PHE A 19 25.02 0.28 -9.96
C PHE A 19 25.60 -1.05 -10.44
N THR A 20 26.60 -1.58 -9.73
CA THR A 20 27.08 -2.96 -9.87
C THR A 20 26.46 -3.80 -8.77
N THR A 21 25.49 -4.64 -9.11
CA THR A 21 24.88 -5.58 -8.16
C THR A 21 25.67 -6.88 -8.19
N SER A 22 26.47 -7.16 -7.16
CA SER A 22 27.09 -8.47 -6.98
C SER A 22 26.11 -9.40 -6.26
N LEU A 23 25.61 -10.42 -6.95
CA LEU A 23 24.85 -11.51 -6.34
C LEU A 23 25.86 -12.50 -5.71
N ARG A 24 26.02 -12.48 -4.39
CA ARG A 24 26.62 -13.59 -3.65
C ARG A 24 25.51 -14.47 -3.13
N HIS A 25 25.50 -15.74 -3.54
CA HIS A 25 24.77 -16.78 -2.85
C HIS A 25 25.77 -17.86 -2.43
N THR A 26 25.98 -17.96 -1.12
CA THR A 26 26.61 -19.10 -0.47
C THR A 26 25.58 -19.67 0.49
N ASP A 27 25.16 -20.92 0.30
CA ASP A 27 25.25 -21.93 1.36
C ASP A 27 24.77 -23.34 0.94
N LYS A 28 25.78 -24.23 0.95
CA LYS A 28 25.93 -25.65 1.35
C LYS A 28 24.80 -26.71 1.22
N PRO A 29 25.18 -27.98 0.96
CA PRO A 29 24.27 -29.11 0.73
C PRO A 29 23.96 -29.93 1.99
N LYS A 30 22.83 -30.66 2.00
CA LYS A 30 22.56 -31.75 2.96
C LYS A 30 22.02 -33.02 2.27
N THR A 31 22.86 -34.06 2.36
CA THR A 31 22.54 -35.44 2.77
C THR A 31 21.66 -36.30 1.86
N GLN A 32 22.34 -37.12 1.06
CA GLN A 32 21.82 -38.40 0.56
C GLN A 32 21.77 -39.43 1.70
N ARG A 33 20.63 -40.10 1.87
CA ARG A 33 20.56 -41.46 2.43
C ARG A 33 19.78 -42.30 1.44
N ALA A 34 20.49 -43.17 0.74
CA ALA A 34 19.88 -44.27 0.00
C ALA A 34 19.53 -45.37 1.00
N PHE A 35 18.24 -45.70 1.10
CA PHE A 35 17.79 -46.92 1.75
C PHE A 35 17.53 -47.95 0.65
N GLN A 36 18.42 -48.94 0.57
CA GLN A 36 18.25 -50.13 -0.25
C GLN A 36 17.13 -50.99 0.36
N PHE A 37 16.15 -51.37 -0.44
CA PHE A 37 15.46 -52.64 -0.28
C PHE A 37 15.41 -53.35 -1.62
N SER A 38 16.11 -54.49 -1.66
CA SER A 38 15.98 -55.50 -2.67
C SER A 38 14.67 -56.26 -2.47
N THR A 39 13.99 -56.56 -3.58
CA THR A 39 13.25 -57.80 -3.77
C THR A 39 13.03 -57.94 -5.26
N GLY A 40 13.67 -58.96 -5.85
CA GLY A 40 13.31 -59.40 -7.18
C GLY A 40 11.97 -60.11 -7.15
N ILE A 41 11.19 -59.98 -8.22
CA ILE A 41 10.34 -61.02 -8.81
C ILE A 41 10.07 -60.62 -10.26
N ASN A 42 10.30 -61.58 -11.14
CA ASN A 42 10.20 -61.45 -12.58
C ASN A 42 8.74 -61.39 -13.05
N ARG A 43 8.46 -60.40 -13.91
CA ARG A 43 7.61 -60.42 -15.11
C ARG A 43 6.20 -61.02 -14.97
N ARG A 44 5.16 -60.21 -15.27
CA ARG A 44 4.38 -60.28 -16.53
C ARG A 44 3.17 -59.32 -16.50
N ARG A 45 3.16 -58.40 -17.48
CA ARG A 45 1.99 -57.92 -18.24
C ARG A 45 0.74 -57.49 -17.45
N ALA A 46 0.62 -56.18 -17.22
CA ALA A 46 -0.64 -55.47 -17.39
C ALA A 46 -0.33 -54.09 -17.98
N ALA A 47 -0.62 -53.95 -19.27
CA ALA A 47 -0.39 -52.77 -20.05
C ALA A 47 -1.51 -51.73 -19.81
N MET A 48 -1.12 -50.47 -19.70
CA MET A 48 -1.74 -49.36 -20.44
C MET A 48 -3.20 -48.94 -20.13
N ILE A 49 -3.69 -48.91 -18.89
CA ILE A 49 -4.93 -48.13 -18.57
C ILE A 49 -4.90 -47.45 -17.17
N ALA A 50 -3.73 -47.02 -16.68
CA ALA A 50 -3.66 -46.18 -15.48
C ALA A 50 -3.09 -44.77 -15.76
N SER A 51 -2.41 -44.59 -16.89
CA SER A 51 -1.70 -43.34 -17.21
C SER A 51 -2.62 -42.22 -17.71
N LEU A 52 -3.84 -42.53 -18.17
CA LEU A 52 -4.76 -41.52 -18.70
C LEU A 52 -5.66 -40.88 -17.62
N LEU A 53 -5.86 -41.55 -16.48
CA LEU A 53 -6.68 -41.01 -15.38
C LEU A 53 -5.88 -40.05 -14.48
N LEU A 54 -4.61 -40.33 -14.20
CA LEU A 54 -3.73 -39.42 -13.43
C LEU A 54 -3.27 -38.19 -14.24
N ALA A 55 -3.28 -38.27 -15.58
CA ALA A 55 -2.97 -37.12 -16.44
C ALA A 55 -4.11 -36.10 -16.50
N ARG A 56 -5.36 -36.49 -16.19
CA ARG A 56 -6.51 -35.59 -16.23
C ARG A 56 -6.61 -34.68 -15.01
N GLU A 57 -6.12 -35.11 -13.85
CA GLU A 57 -6.13 -34.31 -12.62
C GLU A 57 -5.02 -33.25 -12.58
N ALA A 58 -3.87 -33.51 -13.23
CA ALA A 58 -2.79 -32.55 -13.32
C ALA A 58 -3.08 -31.37 -14.27
N VAL A 59 -3.97 -31.56 -15.26
CA VAL A 59 -4.32 -30.51 -16.24
C VAL A 59 -5.36 -29.52 -15.72
N LEU A 60 -6.06 -29.82 -14.61
CA LEU A 60 -7.07 -28.93 -14.02
C LEU A 60 -6.58 -28.07 -12.85
N LYS A 61 -5.31 -28.19 -12.45
CA LYS A 61 -4.67 -27.23 -11.53
C LYS A 61 -4.06 -26.08 -12.34
N GLN A 62 -4.91 -25.31 -12.98
CA GLN A 62 -4.56 -23.97 -13.38
C GLN A 62 -4.54 -23.13 -12.09
N GLU A 63 -3.37 -23.03 -11.46
CA GLU A 63 -3.17 -21.96 -10.47
C GLU A 63 -3.45 -20.65 -11.19
N VAL A 64 -4.52 -19.99 -10.75
CA VAL A 64 -4.84 -18.64 -11.18
C VAL A 64 -3.72 -17.76 -10.65
N ALA A 65 -2.75 -17.46 -11.52
CA ALA A 65 -1.76 -16.45 -11.23
C ALA A 65 -2.51 -15.13 -11.00
N TYR A 66 -2.44 -14.59 -9.80
CA TYR A 66 -2.87 -13.23 -9.51
C TYR A 66 -1.94 -12.29 -10.28
N GLY A 67 -2.31 -11.98 -11.53
CA GLY A 67 -1.68 -10.90 -12.27
C GLY A 67 -1.80 -9.63 -11.43
N LEU A 68 -0.70 -8.89 -11.32
CA LEU A 68 -0.72 -7.58 -10.69
C LEU A 68 -1.75 -6.72 -11.45
N ASP A 69 -2.95 -6.57 -10.88
CA ASP A 69 -3.97 -5.66 -11.42
C ASP A 69 -3.54 -4.24 -11.07
N LEU A 70 -2.60 -3.74 -11.87
CA LEU A 70 -2.18 -2.35 -11.85
C LEU A 70 -3.27 -1.55 -12.54
N ARG A 71 -4.38 -1.29 -11.85
CA ARG A 71 -5.42 -0.34 -12.30
C ARG A 71 -4.76 1.05 -12.43
N LEU A 72 -4.11 1.28 -13.57
CA LEU A 72 -3.34 2.49 -13.91
C LEU A 72 -4.26 3.71 -14.16
N ILE A 73 -5.57 3.49 -14.17
CA ILE A 73 -6.63 4.49 -14.27
C ILE A 73 -7.18 4.72 -12.86
N ALA A 74 -7.51 5.97 -12.52
CA ALA A 74 -8.08 6.33 -11.23
C ALA A 74 -9.20 5.35 -10.82
N PRO A 75 -9.27 4.92 -9.55
CA PRO A 75 -10.24 3.94 -9.11
C PRO A 75 -11.66 4.39 -9.49
N ASP A 76 -12.41 3.45 -10.07
CA ASP A 76 -13.79 3.57 -10.55
C ASP A 76 -14.82 3.65 -9.41
N GLN A 77 -14.44 4.26 -8.29
CA GLN A 77 -15.31 4.37 -7.15
C GLN A 77 -16.49 5.29 -7.48
N SER A 78 -17.69 4.76 -7.33
CA SER A 78 -18.91 5.56 -7.48
C SER A 78 -19.05 6.56 -6.33
N ILE A 79 -19.77 7.66 -6.58
CA ILE A 79 -20.05 8.63 -5.51
C ILE A 79 -20.84 7.98 -4.36
N GLN A 80 -21.78 7.08 -4.65
CA GLN A 80 -22.58 6.37 -3.64
C GLN A 80 -21.71 5.44 -2.78
N GLU A 81 -20.72 4.78 -3.39
CA GLU A 81 -19.76 3.96 -2.66
C GLU A 81 -18.89 4.83 -1.72
N ALA A 82 -18.43 5.99 -2.19
CA ALA A 82 -17.68 6.92 -1.35
C ALA A 82 -18.51 7.46 -0.17
N GLU A 83 -19.76 7.87 -0.43
CA GLU A 83 -20.67 8.38 0.61
C GLU A 83 -21.04 7.31 1.65
N SER A 84 -21.19 6.05 1.23
CA SER A 84 -21.45 4.95 2.17
C SER A 84 -20.21 4.51 2.95
N GLY A 85 -19.02 4.56 2.32
CA GLY A 85 -17.75 4.15 2.91
C GLY A 85 -17.14 5.17 3.88
N ILE A 86 -17.31 6.47 3.64
CA ILE A 86 -16.57 7.54 4.32
C ILE A 86 -16.66 7.46 5.85
N ARG A 87 -17.84 7.16 6.40
CA ARG A 87 -18.03 7.05 7.86
C ARG A 87 -17.26 5.88 8.46
N GLY A 88 -17.20 4.77 7.74
CA GLY A 88 -16.43 3.59 8.14
C GLY A 88 -14.93 3.87 8.12
N HIS A 89 -14.44 4.47 7.04
CA HIS A 89 -13.02 4.81 6.90
C HIS A 89 -12.57 5.91 7.88
N ALA A 90 -13.44 6.89 8.13
CA ALA A 90 -13.22 7.91 9.17
C ALA A 90 -13.10 7.28 10.57
N ARG A 91 -14.00 6.35 10.92
CA ARG A 91 -13.91 5.62 12.20
C ARG A 91 -12.62 4.80 12.30
N ALA A 92 -12.22 4.12 11.23
CA ALA A 92 -10.98 3.35 11.20
C ALA A 92 -9.74 4.25 11.42
N LEU A 93 -9.75 5.47 10.88
CA LEU A 93 -8.68 6.44 11.11
C LEU A 93 -8.61 6.87 12.59
N LEU A 94 -9.77 7.08 13.23
CA LEU A 94 -9.83 7.47 14.65
C LEU A 94 -9.39 6.35 15.59
N GLN A 95 -9.65 5.10 15.23
CA GLN A 95 -9.27 3.91 16.02
C GLN A 95 -7.75 3.71 16.15
N VAL A 96 -6.93 4.40 15.33
CA VAL A 96 -5.46 4.43 15.48
C VAL A 96 -5.04 4.93 16.87
N LYS A 97 -5.91 5.70 17.56
CA LYS A 97 -5.68 6.15 18.94
C LYS A 97 -5.30 5.04 19.91
N ALA A 98 -5.92 3.87 19.80
CA ALA A 98 -5.60 2.75 20.68
C ALA A 98 -4.14 2.29 20.52
N LEU A 99 -3.60 2.37 19.30
CA LEU A 99 -2.21 2.01 19.00
C LEU A 99 -1.23 3.11 19.40
N ILE A 100 -1.66 4.38 19.33
CA ILE A 100 -0.90 5.53 19.84
C ILE A 100 -0.77 5.44 21.36
N ASP A 101 -1.87 5.12 22.05
CA ASP A 101 -1.92 5.02 23.52
C ASP A 101 -1.11 3.84 24.06
N SER A 102 -0.92 2.80 23.24
CA SER A 102 -0.03 1.68 23.54
C SER A 102 1.38 1.82 22.94
N GLU A 103 1.73 3.02 22.44
CA GLU A 103 3.03 3.34 21.82
C GLU A 103 3.46 2.35 20.73
N SER A 104 2.49 1.70 20.09
CA SER A 104 2.72 0.66 19.09
C SER A 104 2.94 1.31 17.73
N TRP A 105 4.06 2.02 17.59
CA TRP A 105 4.30 2.96 16.49
C TRP A 105 4.23 2.34 15.10
N VAL A 106 4.79 1.14 14.92
CA VAL A 106 4.81 0.44 13.63
C VAL A 106 3.41 0.04 13.21
N GLU A 107 2.62 -0.46 14.14
CA GLU A 107 1.23 -0.87 13.97
C GLU A 107 0.36 0.37 13.71
N ALA A 108 0.59 1.45 14.47
CA ALA A 108 -0.08 2.73 14.29
C ALA A 108 0.14 3.28 12.88
N GLN A 109 1.39 3.30 12.39
CA GLN A 109 1.70 3.72 11.02
C GLN A 109 1.01 2.84 9.97
N LYS A 110 1.02 1.51 10.14
CA LYS A 110 0.35 0.60 9.21
C LYS A 110 -1.16 0.86 9.17
N ALA A 111 -1.80 0.96 10.32
CA ALA A 111 -3.23 1.23 10.44
C ALA A 111 -3.59 2.61 9.89
N LEU A 112 -2.78 3.63 10.18
CA LEU A 112 -2.92 5.01 9.69
C LEU A 112 -2.83 5.07 8.17
N ARG A 113 -1.80 4.46 7.56
CA ARG A 113 -1.60 4.45 6.10
C ARG A 113 -2.74 3.73 5.39
N LYS A 114 -3.21 2.60 5.92
CA LYS A 114 -4.34 1.85 5.37
C LYS A 114 -5.63 2.66 5.43
N SER A 115 -6.01 3.15 6.62
CA SER A 115 -7.26 3.88 6.81
C SER A 115 -7.28 5.21 6.06
N SER A 116 -6.16 5.95 6.07
CA SER A 116 -6.04 7.22 5.36
C SER A 116 -6.06 7.09 3.84
N ALA A 117 -5.51 6.00 3.28
CA ALA A 117 -5.57 5.76 1.83
C ALA A 117 -7.02 5.61 1.34
N LEU A 118 -7.82 4.82 2.05
CA LEU A 118 -9.25 4.63 1.73
C LEU A 118 -10.04 5.93 1.91
N LEU A 119 -9.85 6.61 3.04
CA LEU A 119 -10.53 7.88 3.31
C LEU A 119 -10.15 8.96 2.29
N LYS A 120 -8.89 8.99 1.84
CA LYS A 120 -8.43 9.92 0.80
C LYS A 120 -9.18 9.74 -0.50
N GLN A 121 -9.40 8.48 -0.88
CA GLN A 121 -10.16 8.13 -2.07
C GLN A 121 -11.61 8.64 -1.96
N ASP A 122 -12.30 8.31 -0.87
CA ASP A 122 -13.69 8.74 -0.66
C ASP A 122 -13.84 10.27 -0.69
N VAL A 123 -13.05 10.96 0.13
CA VAL A 123 -13.15 12.42 0.26
C VAL A 123 -12.83 13.09 -1.07
N TYR A 124 -11.84 12.58 -1.82
CA TYR A 124 -11.52 13.12 -3.14
C TYR A 124 -12.68 12.91 -4.12
N THR A 125 -13.24 11.71 -4.20
CA THR A 125 -14.39 11.39 -5.06
C THR A 125 -15.57 12.30 -4.76
N ILE A 126 -15.90 12.50 -3.48
CA ILE A 126 -16.99 13.40 -3.06
C ILE A 126 -16.69 14.84 -3.46
N ILE A 127 -15.47 15.34 -3.22
CA ILE A 127 -15.06 16.70 -3.62
C ILE A 127 -15.19 16.91 -5.13
N GLN A 128 -14.87 15.91 -5.95
CA GLN A 128 -14.98 16.05 -7.40
C GLN A 128 -16.42 16.18 -7.88
N ASN A 129 -17.39 15.63 -7.13
CA ASN A 129 -18.81 15.65 -7.47
C ASN A 129 -19.58 16.84 -6.86
N LYS A 130 -18.99 17.63 -5.96
CA LYS A 130 -19.63 18.83 -5.37
C LYS A 130 -19.62 20.03 -6.35
N PRO A 131 -20.53 21.01 -6.18
CA PRO A 131 -20.55 22.23 -6.99
C PRO A 131 -19.24 23.03 -6.94
N ALA A 132 -18.92 23.75 -8.01
CA ALA A 132 -17.66 24.49 -8.14
C ALA A 132 -17.38 25.49 -7.01
N THR A 133 -18.43 26.06 -6.42
CA THR A 133 -18.38 27.03 -5.30
C THR A 133 -17.91 26.41 -3.98
N GLU A 134 -18.24 25.14 -3.72
CA GLU A 134 -17.94 24.45 -2.46
C GLU A 134 -16.55 23.77 -2.46
N ARG A 135 -16.07 23.40 -3.65
CA ARG A 135 -14.80 22.66 -3.83
C ARG A 135 -13.57 23.34 -3.20
N PRO A 136 -13.36 24.68 -3.28
CA PRO A 136 -12.18 25.31 -2.68
C PRO A 136 -12.10 25.11 -1.17
N GLN A 137 -13.23 25.25 -0.47
CA GLN A 137 -13.29 25.08 0.98
C GLN A 137 -13.03 23.62 1.37
N LEU A 138 -13.66 22.66 0.67
CA LEU A 138 -13.46 21.25 0.93
C LEU A 138 -12.02 20.79 0.63
N ARG A 139 -11.38 21.33 -0.42
CA ARG A 139 -9.97 21.05 -0.72
C ARG A 139 -9.03 21.56 0.36
N LYS A 140 -9.31 22.72 0.93
CA LYS A 140 -8.52 23.24 2.07
C LYS A 140 -8.59 22.26 3.25
N LEU A 141 -9.79 21.86 3.64
CA LEU A 141 -9.99 20.89 4.73
C LEU A 141 -9.33 19.54 4.43
N TYR A 142 -9.46 19.05 3.19
CA TYR A 142 -8.79 17.84 2.72
C TYR A 142 -7.26 17.94 2.88
N SER A 143 -6.66 19.05 2.45
CA SER A 143 -5.24 19.29 2.61
C SER A 143 -4.85 19.35 4.09
N ASP A 144 -5.60 20.07 4.92
CA ASP A 144 -5.34 20.19 6.35
C ASP A 144 -5.40 18.82 7.05
N LEU A 145 -6.42 18.00 6.76
CA LEU A 145 -6.53 16.64 7.27
C LEU A 145 -5.32 15.79 6.90
N PHE A 146 -5.04 15.64 5.59
CA PHE A 146 -4.01 14.70 5.13
C PHE A 146 -2.58 15.19 5.39
N ASN A 147 -2.36 16.50 5.52
CA ASN A 147 -1.08 17.03 6.00
C ASN A 147 -0.84 16.62 7.46
N ASN A 148 -1.87 16.69 8.32
CA ASN A 148 -1.72 16.22 9.71
C ASN A 148 -1.53 14.70 9.77
N VAL A 149 -2.19 13.91 8.90
CA VAL A 149 -1.94 12.46 8.78
C VAL A 149 -0.47 12.19 8.42
N SER A 150 0.08 12.89 7.43
CA SER A 150 1.50 12.73 7.07
C SER A 150 2.44 13.14 8.20
N ARG A 151 2.14 14.24 8.91
CA ARG A 151 2.94 14.67 10.07
C ARG A 151 2.87 13.68 11.23
N LEU A 152 1.71 13.08 11.47
CA LEU A 152 1.55 12.00 12.46
C LEU A 152 2.38 10.79 12.07
N ASP A 153 2.36 10.38 10.79
CA ASP A 153 3.16 9.25 10.29
C ASP A 153 4.67 9.47 10.53
N TYR A 154 5.16 10.70 10.27
CA TYR A 154 6.55 11.07 10.56
C TYR A 154 6.84 11.11 12.06
N ALA A 155 5.98 11.73 12.86
CA ALA A 155 6.17 11.82 14.31
C ALA A 155 6.18 10.43 14.97
N ALA A 156 5.30 9.53 14.54
CA ALA A 156 5.28 8.15 15.01
C ALA A 156 6.54 7.37 14.60
N ARG A 157 7.11 7.66 13.42
CA ARG A 157 8.39 7.07 13.01
C ARG A 157 9.54 7.49 13.94
N ASP A 158 9.53 8.75 14.34
CA ASP A 158 10.59 9.36 15.12
C ASP A 158 10.37 9.20 16.63
N GLY A 159 9.22 8.64 17.05
CA GLY A 159 8.86 8.42 18.45
C GLY A 159 8.49 9.71 19.22
N ASP A 160 8.11 10.78 18.51
CA ASP A 160 7.74 12.06 19.14
C ASP A 160 6.26 12.05 19.56
N GLU A 161 6.00 11.58 20.77
CA GLU A 161 4.66 11.50 21.37
C GLU A 161 3.91 12.83 21.36
N SER A 162 4.59 13.94 21.68
CA SER A 162 3.98 15.26 21.74
C SER A 162 3.50 15.72 20.38
N SER A 163 4.31 15.50 19.33
CA SER A 163 3.89 15.78 17.97
C SER A 163 2.82 14.82 17.47
N VAL A 164 2.87 13.53 17.84
CA VAL A 164 1.83 12.55 17.49
C VAL A 164 0.48 12.99 18.04
N LEU A 165 0.40 13.31 19.34
CA LEU A 165 -0.86 13.69 19.98
C LEU A 165 -1.43 14.97 19.36
N ARG A 166 -0.61 16.00 19.18
CA ARG A 166 -1.02 17.24 18.52
C ARG A 166 -1.54 17.00 17.09
N CYS A 167 -0.86 16.16 16.31
CA CYS A 167 -1.32 15.84 14.97
C CYS A 167 -2.64 15.04 15.01
N TYR A 168 -2.81 14.14 15.98
CA TYR A 168 -4.03 13.38 16.17
C TYR A 168 -5.23 14.28 16.49
N GLU A 169 -5.08 15.23 17.43
CA GLU A 169 -6.13 16.19 17.77
C GLU A 169 -6.54 17.03 16.55
N ASN A 170 -5.57 17.51 15.77
CA ASN A 170 -5.85 18.24 14.52
C ASN A 170 -6.59 17.37 13.49
N ILE A 171 -6.26 16.07 13.40
CA ILE A 171 -6.97 15.12 12.54
C ILE A 171 -8.43 14.99 12.98
N VAL A 172 -8.70 14.87 14.28
CA VAL A 172 -10.07 14.76 14.82
C VAL A 172 -10.90 15.98 14.44
N VAL A 173 -10.36 17.18 14.63
CA VAL A 173 -11.04 18.45 14.30
C VAL A 173 -11.31 18.54 12.79
N ALA A 174 -10.27 18.37 11.96
CA ALA A 174 -10.41 18.47 10.50
C ALA A 174 -11.37 17.42 9.94
N LEU A 175 -11.37 16.21 10.50
CA LEU A 175 -12.28 15.14 10.09
C LEU A 175 -13.74 15.47 10.44
N SER A 176 -13.98 16.03 11.63
CA SER A 176 -15.32 16.51 12.03
C SER A 176 -15.81 17.61 11.08
N ASP A 177 -14.95 18.58 10.75
CA ASP A 177 -15.28 19.68 9.83
C ASP A 177 -15.65 19.17 8.44
N ILE A 178 -14.89 18.18 7.92
CA ILE A 178 -15.19 17.54 6.63
C ILE A 178 -16.54 16.82 6.69
N LEU A 179 -16.76 15.96 7.70
CA LEU A 179 -17.99 15.18 7.83
C LEU A 179 -19.25 16.04 8.03
N SER A 180 -19.11 17.26 8.56
CA SER A 180 -20.22 18.20 8.71
C SER A 180 -20.68 18.85 7.39
N ARG A 181 -19.84 18.78 6.34
CA ARG A 181 -20.05 19.48 5.06
C ARG A 181 -20.35 18.54 3.89
N ILE A 182 -20.09 17.25 4.08
CA ILE A 182 -20.34 16.22 3.08
C ILE A 182 -21.77 15.74 3.23
#